data_AF-A0A0D0DFE2-F1
#
_entry.id   AF-A0A0D0DFE2-F1
#
_cell.length_a   1.000
_cell.length_b   1.000
_cell.length_c   1.000
_cell.angle_alpha   90.00
_cell.angle_beta   90.00
_cell.angle_gamma   90.00
#
_symmetry.space_group_name_H-M   'P 1'
#
loop_
_entity.id
_entity.type
_entity.pdbx_description
1 polymer ?
#
loop_
_entity_poly.entity_id
_entity_poly.type
_entity_poly.pdbx_seq_one_letter_code
_entity_poly.pdbx_strand_id
1 'polypeptide(L)'
;ASTDTPTCPTLIGPSNFQIWKLWIMAKLQREKVLGVALGTDTCPITSLSIPGTTTIVPRAHRIIQDSISDALLLKMEVHTTTKDLFDSLLSIHQASNLTSAFYIFQQLFNSAWSGGSAISEHIASLWNLEACLAGMK
;
A
#
# COMPACT_ATOMS: atom_id res chain seq x y z
N ALA A 1 5.16 16.15 -27.42
CA ALA A 1 4.47 15.94 -26.14
C ALA A 1 5.48 15.35 -25.17
N SER A 2 5.73 16.00 -24.02
CA SER A 2 6.67 15.47 -23.03
C SER A 2 6.16 14.13 -22.54
N THR A 3 6.92 13.06 -22.78
CA THR A 3 6.68 11.76 -22.13
C THR A 3 7.19 11.85 -20.71
N ASP A 4 6.49 12.61 -19.88
CA ASP A 4 6.68 12.58 -18.43
C ASP A 4 6.22 11.20 -17.99
N THR A 5 7.16 10.25 -18.00
CA THR A 5 6.92 8.92 -17.46
C THR A 5 6.68 9.15 -15.97
N PRO A 6 5.45 9.00 -15.48
CA PRO A 6 5.18 9.45 -14.15
C PRO A 6 5.88 8.47 -13.21
N THR A 7 6.74 9.03 -12.38
CA THR A 7 7.61 8.26 -11.51
C THR A 7 6.76 7.73 -10.36
N CYS A 8 6.92 6.45 -10.03
CA CYS A 8 6.23 5.87 -8.87
C CYS A 8 6.62 6.70 -7.63
N PRO A 9 5.64 7.21 -6.87
CA PRO A 9 5.95 7.94 -5.64
C PRO A 9 6.68 7.01 -4.66
N THR A 10 7.43 7.57 -3.71
CA THR A 10 8.03 6.79 -2.62
C THR A 10 6.97 6.50 -1.56
N LEU A 11 6.79 5.23 -1.18
CA LEU A 11 5.94 4.86 -0.06
C LEU A 11 6.59 5.28 1.26
N ILE A 12 5.91 6.16 2.00
CA ILE A 12 6.38 6.68 3.27
C ILE A 12 5.52 6.13 4.41
N GLY A 13 4.23 5.95 4.17
CA GLY A 13 3.31 5.44 5.18
C GLY A 13 1.88 5.23 4.66
N PRO A 14 0.91 5.06 5.57
CA PRO A 14 -0.47 4.73 5.19
C PRO A 14 -1.15 5.79 4.31
N SER A 15 -0.84 7.07 4.52
CA SER A 15 -1.49 8.20 3.84
C SER A 15 -1.29 8.21 2.32
N ASN A 16 -0.16 7.70 1.83
CA ASN A 16 0.13 7.64 0.39
C ASN A 16 0.13 6.20 -0.16
N PHE A 17 -0.32 5.23 0.63
CA PHE A 17 -0.30 3.82 0.23
C PHE A 17 -1.20 3.55 -0.98
N GLN A 18 -2.42 4.08 -1.01
CA GLN A 18 -3.36 3.80 -2.11
C GLN A 18 -2.86 4.33 -3.45
N ILE A 19 -2.37 5.57 -3.46
CA ILE A 19 -1.79 6.16 -4.67
C ILE A 19 -0.52 5.40 -5.07
N TRP A 20 0.36 5.09 -4.12
CA TRP A 20 1.56 4.29 -4.36
C TRP A 20 1.22 2.92 -4.96
N LYS A 21 0.23 2.21 -4.40
CA LYS A 21 -0.21 0.89 -4.86
C LYS A 21 -0.64 0.90 -6.33
N LEU A 22 -1.41 1.92 -6.75
CA LEU A 22 -1.81 2.07 -8.15
C LEU A 22 -0.59 2.27 -9.07
N TRP A 23 0.34 3.14 -8.68
CA TRP A 23 1.54 3.43 -9.47
C TRP A 23 2.50 2.26 -9.55
N ILE A 24 2.76 1.57 -8.44
CA ILE A 24 3.68 0.43 -8.41
C ILE A 24 3.11 -0.74 -9.21
N MET A 25 1.80 -1.01 -9.13
CA MET A 25 1.14 -2.03 -9.94
C MET A 25 1.26 -1.70 -11.44
N ALA A 26 1.02 -0.44 -11.83
CA ALA A 26 1.19 -0.01 -13.22
C ALA A 26 2.65 -0.14 -13.71
N LYS A 27 3.63 0.18 -12.85
CA LYS A 27 5.06 0.04 -13.15
C LYS A 27 5.45 -1.44 -13.33
N LEU A 28 5.05 -2.31 -12.40
CA LEU A 28 5.31 -3.75 -12.47
C LEU A 28 4.66 -4.39 -13.70
N GLN A 29 3.45 -3.93 -14.08
CA GLN A 29 2.76 -4.39 -15.28
C GLN A 29 3.50 -3.97 -16.56
N ARG A 30 3.92 -2.70 -16.64
CA ARG A 30 4.71 -2.20 -17.78
C ARG A 30 6.01 -2.97 -17.95
N GLU A 31 6.62 -3.36 -16.83
CA GLU A 31 7.86 -4.12 -16.79
C GLU A 31 7.66 -5.64 -16.93
N LYS A 32 6.40 -6.10 -17.12
CA LYS A 32 6.01 -7.50 -17.27
C LYS A 32 6.44 -8.40 -16.11
N VAL A 33 6.47 -7.84 -14.90
CA VAL A 33 6.88 -8.54 -13.68
C VAL A 33 5.79 -8.51 -12.59
N LEU A 34 4.59 -8.03 -12.91
CA LEU A 34 3.46 -7.96 -11.98
C LEU A 34 3.08 -9.33 -11.41
N GLY A 35 3.08 -10.38 -12.23
CA GLY A 35 2.68 -11.70 -11.77
C GLY A 35 3.66 -12.32 -10.78
N VAL A 36 4.93 -11.89 -10.77
CA VAL A 36 5.90 -12.27 -9.72
C VAL A 36 5.56 -11.61 -8.38
N ALA A 37 5.14 -10.34 -8.39
CA ALA A 37 4.72 -9.65 -7.18
C ALA A 37 3.40 -10.21 -6.61
N LEU A 38 2.48 -10.61 -7.50
CA LEU A 38 1.21 -11.23 -7.11
C LEU A 38 1.32 -12.73 -6.81
N GLY A 39 2.43 -13.37 -7.17
CA GLY A 39 2.62 -14.81 -7.06
C GLY A 39 1.83 -15.65 -8.07
N THR A 40 1.28 -15.03 -9.11
CA THR A 40 0.62 -15.74 -10.22
C THR A 40 1.62 -16.34 -11.19
N ASP A 41 2.82 -15.74 -11.27
CA ASP A 41 3.91 -16.27 -12.07
C ASP A 41 4.73 -17.23 -11.20
N THR A 42 4.42 -18.53 -11.29
CA THR A 42 5.30 -19.56 -10.76
C THR A 42 6.54 -19.59 -11.65
N CYS A 43 7.64 -18.96 -11.23
CA CYS A 43 8.92 -19.21 -11.86
C CYS A 43 9.19 -20.72 -11.74
N PRO A 44 9.40 -21.46 -12.84
CA PRO A 44 9.84 -22.85 -12.74
C PRO A 44 11.27 -22.80 -12.22
N ILE A 45 11.45 -23.08 -10.93
CA ILE A 45 12.77 -23.12 -10.30
C ILE A 45 13.59 -24.35 -10.80
N THR A 46 12.99 -25.29 -11.54
CA THR A 46 13.58 -26.63 -11.74
C THR A 46 13.83 -27.07 -13.19
N SER A 47 13.87 -26.20 -14.20
CA SER A 47 14.34 -26.65 -15.52
C SER A 47 15.13 -25.61 -16.30
N LEU A 48 16.43 -25.87 -16.39
CA LEU A 48 17.24 -25.71 -17.59
C LEU A 48 17.14 -24.34 -18.30
N SER A 49 18.07 -23.45 -17.95
CA SER A 49 18.76 -22.58 -18.91
C SER A 49 17.88 -21.78 -19.89
N ILE A 50 17.00 -20.90 -19.39
CA ILE A 50 16.48 -19.77 -20.17
C ILE A 50 17.05 -18.47 -19.59
N PRO A 51 17.93 -17.74 -20.30
CA PRO A 51 18.59 -16.52 -19.80
C PRO A 51 17.63 -15.39 -19.38
N GLY A 52 16.35 -15.46 -19.76
CA GLY A 52 15.32 -14.48 -19.41
C GLY A 52 14.74 -14.62 -18.00
N THR A 53 14.64 -15.84 -17.47
CA THR A 53 13.89 -16.12 -16.22
C THR A 53 14.68 -15.71 -14.97
N THR A 54 16.02 -15.74 -15.03
CA THR A 54 16.92 -15.37 -13.92
C THR A 54 16.83 -13.89 -13.52
N THR A 55 16.27 -13.03 -14.38
CA THR A 55 16.28 -11.57 -14.17
C THR A 55 14.93 -11.03 -13.65
N ILE A 56 13.82 -11.77 -13.78
CA ILE A 56 12.47 -11.26 -13.52
C ILE A 56 12.22 -11.07 -12.02
N VAL A 57 12.59 -12.05 -11.19
CA VAL A 57 12.38 -11.99 -9.73
C VAL A 57 13.22 -10.88 -9.07
N PRO A 58 14.55 -10.80 -9.29
CA PRO A 58 15.35 -9.71 -8.71
C PRO A 58 14.90 -8.33 -9.21
N ARG A 59 14.42 -8.24 -10.46
CA ARG A 59 13.90 -7.00 -11.03
C ARG A 59 12.62 -6.54 -10.35
N ALA A 60 11.65 -7.44 -10.15
CA ALA A 60 10.41 -7.12 -9.45
C ALA A 60 10.69 -6.68 -8.01
N HIS A 61 11.58 -7.40 -7.32
CA HIS A 61 12.03 -7.08 -5.97
C HIS A 61 12.62 -5.66 -5.91
N ARG A 62 13.57 -5.36 -6.79
CA ARG A 62 14.22 -4.04 -6.85
C ARG A 62 13.24 -2.91 -7.15
N ILE A 63 12.31 -3.10 -8.09
CA ILE A 63 11.29 -2.08 -8.44
C ILE A 63 10.46 -1.68 -7.21
N ILE A 64 10.09 -2.65 -6.36
CA ILE A 64 9.36 -2.39 -5.12
C ILE A 64 10.27 -1.69 -4.11
N GLN A 65 11.50 -2.19 -3.88
CA GLN A 65 12.47 -1.58 -2.97
C GLN A 65 12.78 -0.12 -3.31
N ASP A 66 13.03 0.18 -4.58
CA ASP A 66 13.31 1.55 -5.07
C ASP A 66 12.12 2.51 -4.86
N SER A 67 10.93 1.97 -4.60
CA SER A 67 9.70 2.73 -4.44
C SER A 67 9.24 2.85 -2.98
N ILE A 68 9.99 2.36 -2.00
CA ILE A 68 9.67 2.48 -0.58
C ILE A 68 10.77 3.25 0.17
N SER A 69 10.40 3.91 1.28
CA SER A 69 11.36 4.62 2.12
C SER A 69 12.32 3.68 2.85
N ASP A 70 13.51 4.17 3.21
CA ASP A 70 14.52 3.41 3.97
C ASP A 70 13.96 2.86 5.29
N ALA A 71 13.07 3.60 5.95
CA ALA A 71 12.41 3.17 7.17
C ALA A 71 11.52 1.94 6.97
N LEU A 72 10.84 1.84 5.82
CA LEU A 72 10.09 0.64 5.45
C LEU A 72 11.03 -0.46 4.96
N LEU A 73 12.08 -0.12 4.21
CA LEU A 73 13.06 -1.07 3.70
C LEU A 73 13.73 -1.86 4.83
N LEU A 74 14.15 -1.18 5.92
CA LEU A 74 14.72 -1.82 7.10
C LEU A 74 13.78 -2.84 7.75
N LYS A 75 12.47 -2.58 7.74
CA LYS A 75 11.48 -3.52 8.29
C LYS A 75 11.33 -4.78 7.44
N MET A 76 11.72 -4.72 6.17
CA MET A 76 11.48 -5.78 5.19
C MET A 76 12.72 -6.64 4.93
N GLU A 77 13.80 -6.48 5.70
CA GLU A 77 15.08 -7.21 5.54
C GLU A 77 14.91 -8.73 5.50
N VAL A 78 13.90 -9.26 6.20
CA VAL A 78 13.60 -10.71 6.28
C VAL A 78 12.82 -11.26 5.08
N HIS A 79 12.23 -10.40 4.24
CA HIS A 79 11.40 -10.82 3.11
C HIS A 79 12.24 -11.00 1.85
N THR A 80 12.67 -12.23 1.61
CA THR A 80 13.55 -12.56 0.48
C THR A 80 12.80 -12.69 -0.85
N THR A 81 11.48 -12.90 -0.82
CA THR A 81 10.65 -12.98 -2.03
C THR A 81 9.91 -11.67 -2.31
N THR A 82 9.75 -11.35 -3.58
CA THR A 82 8.97 -10.19 -4.05
C THR A 82 7.52 -10.24 -3.55
N LYS A 83 6.94 -11.45 -3.48
CA LYS A 83 5.58 -11.66 -2.98
C LYS A 83 5.48 -11.34 -1.50
N ASP A 84 6.36 -11.91 -0.68
CA ASP A 84 6.34 -11.67 0.78
C ASP A 84 6.56 -10.19 1.08
N LEU A 85 7.44 -9.52 0.33
CA LEU A 85 7.63 -8.07 0.43
C LEU A 85 6.34 -7.31 0.13
N PHE A 86 5.66 -7.62 -0.97
CA PHE A 86 4.43 -6.94 -1.37
C PHE A 86 3.27 -7.21 -0.39
N ASP A 87 3.13 -8.45 0.07
CA ASP A 87 2.11 -8.87 1.03
C ASP A 87 2.35 -8.24 2.42
N SER A 88 3.61 -8.11 2.85
CA SER A 88 3.95 -7.39 4.09
C SER A 88 3.64 -5.91 4.04
N LEU A 89 3.91 -5.24 2.90
CA LEU A 89 3.51 -3.84 2.71
C LEU A 89 1.99 -3.68 2.75
N LEU A 90 1.25 -4.62 2.17
CA LEU A 90 -0.21 -4.66 2.26
C LEU A 90 -0.68 -4.86 3.71
N SER A 91 -0.04 -5.76 4.45
CA SER A 91 -0.35 -6.04 5.85
C SER A 91 -0.12 -4.82 6.76
N ILE A 92 0.96 -4.07 6.56
CA ILE A 92 1.23 -2.81 7.30
C ILE A 92 0.10 -1.81 7.10
N HIS A 93 -0.36 -1.64 5.85
CA HIS A 93 -1.47 -0.74 5.56
C HIS A 93 -2.79 -1.23 6.18
N GLN A 94 -3.09 -2.52 6.08
CA GLN A 94 -4.30 -3.10 6.70
C GLN A 94 -4.31 -2.94 8.22
N ALA A 95 -3.18 -3.20 8.89
CA ALA A 95 -3.03 -2.98 10.32
C ALA A 95 -3.22 -1.50 10.69
N SER A 96 -2.64 -0.59 9.91
CA SER A 96 -2.78 0.86 10.11
C SER A 96 -4.23 1.33 9.93
N ASN A 97 -4.95 0.78 8.94
CA ASN A 97 -6.37 1.06 8.74
C ASN A 97 -7.22 0.52 9.89
N LEU A 98 -6.92 -0.68 10.41
CA LEU A 98 -7.64 -1.25 11.55
C LEU A 98 -7.45 -0.39 12.81
N THR A 99 -6.21 0.04 13.11
CA THR A 99 -5.92 0.94 14.23
C THR A 99 -6.64 2.28 14.07
N SER A 100 -6.63 2.84 12.86
CA SER A 100 -7.29 4.11 12.57
C SER A 100 -8.81 3.99 12.69
N ALA A 101 -9.39 2.90 12.17
CA ALA A 101 -10.80 2.60 12.30
C ALA A 101 -11.22 2.45 13.77
N PHE A 102 -10.42 1.75 14.58
CA PHE A 102 -10.65 1.62 16.02
C PHE A 102 -10.71 3.00 16.70
N TYR A 103 -9.75 3.88 16.41
CA TYR A 103 -9.73 5.22 16.98
C TYR A 103 -10.93 6.08 16.51
N ILE A 104 -11.31 5.99 15.23
CA ILE A 104 -12.50 6.67 14.71
C ILE A 104 -13.78 6.14 15.38
N PHE A 105 -13.91 4.83 15.56
CA PHE A 105 -15.03 4.24 16.31
C PHE A 105 -15.07 4.74 17.76
N GLN A 106 -13.92 4.81 18.42
CA GLN A 106 -13.85 5.36 19.78
C GLN A 106 -14.25 6.83 19.82
N GLN A 107 -13.81 7.64 18.86
CA GLN A 107 -14.23 9.04 18.75
C GLN A 107 -15.74 9.14 18.52
N LEU A 108 -16.29 8.36 17.61
CA LEU A 108 -17.72 8.35 17.30
C LEU A 108 -18.56 7.98 18.53
N PHE A 109 -18.17 6.92 19.26
CA PHE A 109 -18.88 6.46 20.46
C PHE A 109 -18.81 7.48 21.61
N ASN A 110 -17.69 8.18 21.76
CA ASN A 110 -17.48 9.18 22.81
C ASN A 110 -17.95 10.58 22.41
N SER A 111 -18.48 10.77 21.20
CA SER A 111 -18.96 12.06 20.70
C SER A 111 -20.32 12.42 21.31
N ALA A 112 -20.31 12.85 22.57
CA ALA A 112 -21.48 13.47 23.20
C ALA A 112 -21.52 14.96 22.86
N TRP A 113 -22.69 15.46 22.44
CA TRP A 113 -22.86 16.90 22.23
C TRP A 113 -22.86 17.64 23.58
N SER A 114 -21.95 18.61 23.73
CA SER A 114 -21.78 19.38 24.96
C SER A 114 -22.73 20.58 25.10
N GLY A 115 -23.48 20.91 24.05
CA GLY A 115 -24.31 22.12 24.00
C GLY A 115 -23.55 23.43 23.78
N GLY A 116 -22.21 23.40 23.76
CA GLY A 116 -21.37 24.59 23.57
C GLY A 116 -21.20 25.02 22.10
N SER A 117 -21.53 24.15 21.16
CA SER A 117 -21.50 24.38 19.70
C SER A 117 -22.89 24.23 19.10
N ALA A 118 -23.09 24.73 17.88
CA ALA A 118 -24.34 24.52 17.17
C ALA A 118 -24.55 23.02 16.88
N ILE A 119 -25.79 22.53 17.00
CA ILE A 119 -26.11 21.13 16.74
C ILE A 119 -25.72 20.68 15.32
N SER A 120 -25.80 21.59 14.34
CA SER A 120 -25.37 21.35 12.96
C SER A 120 -23.87 21.05 12.84
N GLU A 121 -23.03 21.71 13.65
CA GLU A 121 -21.58 21.47 13.67
C GLU A 121 -21.26 20.10 14.26
N HIS A 122 -21.99 19.70 15.31
CA HIS A 122 -21.86 18.37 15.88
C HIS A 122 -22.27 17.28 14.89
N ILE A 123 -23.42 17.45 14.21
CA ILE A 123 -23.88 16.54 13.15
C ILE A 123 -22.83 16.45 12.03
N ALA A 124 -22.31 17.59 11.55
CA ALA A 124 -21.27 17.61 10.52
C ALA A 124 -20.00 16.86 10.95
N SER A 125 -19.59 16.96 12.21
CA SER A 125 -18.47 16.20 12.75
C SER A 125 -18.71 14.69 12.72
N LEU A 126 -19.92 14.22 13.05
CA LEU A 126 -20.28 12.80 12.98
C LEU A 126 -20.24 12.29 11.53
N TRP A 127 -20.80 13.04 10.58
CA TRP A 127 -20.73 12.71 9.15
C TRP A 127 -19.29 12.61 8.63
N ASN A 128 -18.39 13.48 9.10
CA ASN A 128 -16.98 13.42 8.71
C ASN A 128 -16.32 12.13 9.22
N LEU A 129 -16.58 11.74 10.48
CA LEU A 129 -16.06 10.49 11.04
C LEU A 129 -16.59 9.25 10.29
N GLU A 130 -17.89 9.24 9.97
CA GLU A 130 -18.50 8.17 9.16
C GLU A 130 -17.92 8.11 7.74
N ALA A 131 -17.74 9.26 7.09
CA ALA A 131 -17.14 9.33 5.76
C ALA A 131 -15.69 8.84 5.76
N CYS A 132 -14.90 9.20 6.78
CA CYS A 132 -13.55 8.67 6.96
C CYS A 132 -13.55 7.14 7.11
N LEU A 133 -14.46 6.58 7.91
CA LEU A 133 -14.58 5.14 8.09
C LEU A 133 -14.98 4.42 6.79
N ALA A 134 -15.92 4.98 6.02
CA ALA A 134 -16.33 4.43 4.74
C ALA A 134 -15.19 4.39 3.70
N GLY A 135 -14.26 5.36 3.77
CA GLY A 135 -13.10 5.45 2.90
C GLY A 135 -11.93 4.52 3.24
N MET A 136 -12.00 3.76 4.34
CA MET A 136 -10.90 2.86 4.77
C MET A 136 -10.93 1.44 4.15
N LYS A 137 -11.90 1.16 3.27
CA LYS A 137 -12.02 -0.11 2.50
C LYS A 137 -10.95 -0.23 1.41
#